data_AF-M1K7Q7-F1
#
_entry.id   AF-M1K7Q7-F1
#
_cell.length_a   1.000
_cell.length_b   1.000
_cell.length_c   1.000
_cell.angle_alpha   90.00
_cell.angle_beta   90.00
_cell.angle_gamma   90.00
#
_symmetry.space_group_name_H-M   'P 1'
#
loop_
_entity.id
_entity.type
_entity.pdbx_description
1 polymer ?
#
loop_
_entity_poly.entity_id
_entity_poly.type
_entity_poly.pdbx_seq_one_letter_code
_entity_poly.pdbx_strand_id
1 'polypeptide(L)'
;MDGSKRHKVGKEAEAISGTSDSTECNSCSESASEMSSSDGVAYEVVDLSLSNRLDVSIIVDQSRILPSSEELLSVFVNSKVLVSGDVVLSFCGFLQLSRILSMAQKKLKKAFNSLIAAGALDGINRDDIYIFYTERAVNIPLEMILDQYRSLSFANLRHIIFISRIKACMGMEMKDLVEDFKEYSPLDLNHRPVRGEEILLLSSYMAKKQVVVNSNTFRLFLLDSQMFASFISLFEKELSEITQNK
;
A
#
# COMPACT_ATOMS: atom_id res chain seq x y z
N MET A 1 -36.07 -12.44 55.15
CA MET A 1 -35.49 -13.06 53.95
C MET A 1 -34.22 -12.25 53.64
N ASP A 2 -33.15 -12.41 54.41
CA ASP A 2 -32.26 -13.59 54.50
C ASP A 2 -31.50 -13.78 53.17
N GLY A 3 -30.17 -13.64 53.06
CA GLY A 3 -29.16 -13.39 54.06
C GLY A 3 -27.80 -13.01 53.45
N SER A 4 -27.06 -12.24 54.25
CA SER A 4 -25.60 -12.12 54.47
C SER A 4 -24.53 -12.67 53.49
N LYS A 5 -23.67 -11.73 53.07
CA LYS A 5 -22.18 -11.69 53.15
C LYS A 5 -21.45 -12.95 53.67
N ARG A 6 -20.32 -13.33 53.03
CA ARG A 6 -18.95 -13.10 53.58
C ARG A 6 -17.79 -13.63 52.70
N HIS A 7 -16.65 -13.03 53.00
CA HIS A 7 -15.30 -13.09 52.46
C HIS A 7 -14.50 -14.40 52.70
N LYS A 8 -13.59 -14.69 51.75
CA LYS A 8 -12.10 -14.78 51.84
C LYS A 8 -11.48 -15.78 52.85
N VAL A 9 -10.50 -16.55 52.35
CA VAL A 9 -9.09 -16.71 52.82
C VAL A 9 -8.60 -18.14 52.53
N GLY A 10 -7.42 -18.23 51.91
CA GLY A 10 -6.75 -19.49 51.55
C GLY A 10 -5.96 -20.13 52.68
N LYS A 11 -5.20 -21.19 52.32
CA LYS A 11 -3.97 -21.64 52.98
C LYS A 11 -3.38 -22.83 52.21
N GLU A 12 -2.10 -22.71 51.87
CA GLU A 12 -1.19 -23.85 51.65
C GLU A 12 -0.78 -24.45 53.00
N ALA A 13 -0.55 -25.78 53.05
CA ALA A 13 0.59 -26.45 53.70
C ALA A 13 0.43 -27.99 53.68
N GLU A 14 1.34 -28.64 52.96
CA GLU A 14 2.11 -29.89 53.20
C GLU A 14 1.53 -31.09 54.00
N ALA A 15 1.63 -32.32 53.45
CA ALA A 15 2.68 -33.31 53.82
C ALA A 15 2.49 -34.74 53.23
N ILE A 16 3.50 -35.20 52.48
CA ILE A 16 4.25 -36.49 52.48
C ILE A 16 3.51 -37.86 52.46
N SER A 17 3.78 -38.68 51.42
CA SER A 17 4.32 -40.08 51.44
C SER A 17 4.02 -40.73 50.07
N GLY A 18 4.83 -41.53 49.36
CA GLY A 18 6.19 -42.07 49.47
C GLY A 18 6.34 -43.14 48.34
N THR A 19 7.57 -43.39 47.84
CA THR A 19 8.08 -44.65 47.20
C THR A 19 7.38 -45.18 45.92
N SER A 20 8.01 -45.65 44.81
CA SER A 20 9.39 -46.00 44.43
C SER A 20 9.52 -46.17 42.89
N ASP A 21 10.76 -46.08 42.42
CA ASP A 21 11.43 -46.48 41.17
C ASP A 21 10.69 -47.26 40.07
N SER A 22 10.95 -46.89 38.80
CA SER A 22 11.33 -47.85 37.74
C SER A 22 11.84 -47.20 36.45
N THR A 23 13.12 -47.45 36.17
CA THR A 23 13.76 -47.80 34.89
C THR A 23 13.61 -46.92 33.65
N GLU A 24 14.78 -46.46 33.21
CA GLU A 24 15.15 -45.97 31.89
C GLU A 24 14.62 -46.85 30.75
N CYS A 25 14.08 -46.21 29.70
CA CYS A 25 14.07 -46.75 28.35
C CYS A 25 14.49 -45.66 27.37
N ASN A 26 15.75 -45.75 26.99
CA ASN A 26 16.38 -45.06 25.88
C ASN A 26 15.64 -45.44 24.58
N SER A 27 14.81 -44.55 24.06
CA SER A 27 14.39 -44.58 22.66
C SER A 27 15.00 -43.39 21.97
N CYS A 28 16.15 -43.62 21.31
CA CYS A 28 16.72 -42.72 20.33
C CYS A 28 15.74 -42.66 19.14
N SER A 29 14.80 -41.72 19.22
CA SER A 29 14.08 -41.25 18.04
C SER A 29 15.11 -40.48 17.20
N GLU A 30 15.64 -41.12 16.17
CA GLU A 30 16.24 -40.41 15.04
C GLU A 30 15.12 -39.58 14.40
N SER A 31 14.94 -38.36 14.90
CA SER A 31 14.15 -37.34 14.23
C SER A 31 14.85 -37.07 12.91
N ALA A 32 14.39 -37.73 11.85
CA ALA A 32 14.61 -37.28 10.50
C ALA A 32 14.23 -35.79 10.49
N SER A 33 15.24 -34.93 10.41
CA SER A 33 15.04 -33.52 10.18
C SER A 33 14.38 -33.43 8.81
N GLU A 34 13.05 -33.36 8.80
CA GLU A 34 12.34 -32.76 7.69
C GLU A 34 12.97 -31.38 7.55
N MET A 35 13.84 -31.23 6.54
CA MET A 35 14.13 -29.92 6.00
C MET A 35 12.77 -29.39 5.60
N SER A 36 12.20 -28.56 6.47
CA SER A 36 11.08 -27.70 6.15
C SER A 36 11.52 -26.93 4.92
N SER A 37 11.13 -27.42 3.74
CA SER A 37 11.14 -26.62 2.54
C SER A 37 10.21 -25.48 2.89
N SER A 38 10.78 -24.31 3.17
CA SER A 38 10.01 -23.09 3.24
C SER A 38 9.41 -22.94 1.85
N ASP A 39 8.18 -23.42 1.69
CA ASP A 39 7.42 -23.32 0.45
C ASP A 39 7.08 -21.83 0.33
N GLY A 40 8.05 -21.09 -0.20
CA GLY A 40 7.99 -19.64 -0.30
C GLY A 40 6.85 -19.28 -1.22
N VAL A 41 5.99 -18.34 -0.78
CA VAL A 41 4.97 -17.78 -1.66
C VAL A 41 5.67 -17.14 -2.86
N ALA A 42 5.45 -17.67 -4.05
CA ALA A 42 6.04 -17.17 -5.28
C ALA A 42 5.20 -16.01 -5.82
N TYR A 43 5.84 -14.86 -6.04
CA TYR A 43 5.22 -13.67 -6.60
C TYR A 43 5.78 -13.41 -8.01
N GLU A 44 4.93 -12.94 -8.91
CA GLU A 44 5.32 -12.59 -10.27
C GLU A 44 4.67 -11.26 -10.69
N VAL A 45 5.42 -10.44 -11.44
CA VAL A 45 4.89 -9.24 -12.08
C VAL A 45 4.64 -9.53 -13.55
N VAL A 46 3.36 -9.52 -13.94
CA VAL A 46 2.89 -9.81 -15.30
C VAL A 46 2.20 -8.59 -15.91
N ASP A 47 1.99 -8.62 -17.23
CA ASP A 47 1.19 -7.61 -17.91
C ASP A 47 -0.32 -7.83 -17.70
N LEU A 48 -1.08 -6.74 -17.80
CA LEU A 48 -2.54 -6.83 -17.89
C LEU A 48 -2.91 -7.61 -19.16
N SER A 49 -3.72 -8.65 -19.00
CA SER A 49 -4.16 -9.52 -20.08
C SER A 49 -5.62 -9.90 -19.92
N LEU A 50 -6.19 -10.58 -20.90
CA LEU A 50 -7.59 -11.02 -20.82
C LEU A 50 -7.85 -12.01 -19.68
N SER A 51 -6.84 -12.81 -19.27
CA SER A 51 -7.02 -13.82 -18.23
C SER A 51 -7.11 -13.24 -16.82
N ASN A 52 -6.39 -12.15 -16.53
CA ASN A 52 -6.36 -11.53 -15.19
C ASN A 52 -7.25 -10.28 -15.06
N ARG A 53 -7.94 -9.89 -16.14
CA ARG A 53 -8.72 -8.64 -16.21
C ARG A 53 -9.87 -8.56 -15.22
N LEU A 54 -10.59 -9.66 -15.03
CA LEU A 54 -11.73 -9.70 -14.11
C LEU A 54 -11.27 -9.43 -12.67
N ASP A 55 -10.19 -10.08 -12.24
CA ASP A 55 -9.66 -9.92 -10.89
C ASP A 55 -9.04 -8.53 -10.68
N VAL A 56 -8.38 -7.99 -11.70
CA VAL A 56 -7.92 -6.58 -11.70
C VAL A 56 -9.10 -5.63 -11.53
N SER A 57 -10.23 -5.86 -12.20
CA SER A 57 -11.45 -5.06 -12.05
C SER A 57 -11.94 -4.98 -10.60
N ILE A 58 -11.85 -6.10 -9.87
CA ILE A 58 -12.24 -6.21 -8.46
C ILE A 58 -11.31 -5.37 -7.58
N ILE A 59 -9.99 -5.43 -7.81
CA ILE A 59 -9.01 -4.64 -7.05
C ILE A 59 -9.14 -3.15 -7.34
N VAL A 60 -9.32 -2.77 -8.61
CA VAL A 60 -9.47 -1.37 -9.02
C VAL A 60 -10.71 -0.73 -8.37
N ASP A 61 -11.79 -1.49 -8.17
CA ASP A 61 -13.03 -0.98 -7.55
C ASP A 61 -12.85 -0.56 -6.07
N GLN A 62 -11.81 -1.05 -5.39
CA GLN A 62 -11.57 -0.76 -3.97
C GLN A 62 -11.35 0.73 -3.67
N SER A 63 -10.88 1.51 -4.65
CA SER A 63 -10.67 2.96 -4.48
C SER A 63 -11.96 3.75 -4.57
N ARG A 64 -12.88 3.30 -5.42
CA ARG A 64 -14.09 4.03 -5.82
C ARG A 64 -13.80 5.46 -6.30
N ILE A 65 -12.56 5.79 -6.72
CA ILE A 65 -12.24 7.15 -7.21
C ILE A 65 -12.65 7.32 -8.68
N LEU A 66 -12.58 6.25 -9.45
CA LEU A 66 -13.05 6.10 -10.83
C LEU A 66 -14.04 4.92 -10.88
N PRO A 67 -15.00 4.93 -11.81
CA PRO A 67 -15.91 3.80 -11.98
C PRO A 67 -15.14 2.58 -12.52
N SER A 68 -15.14 1.46 -11.78
CA SER A 68 -14.58 0.22 -12.30
C SER A 68 -15.43 -0.26 -13.48
N SER A 69 -14.81 -0.36 -14.65
CA SER A 69 -15.47 -0.73 -15.90
C SER A 69 -14.47 -1.29 -16.88
N GLU A 70 -14.96 -2.09 -17.83
CA GLU A 70 -14.15 -2.60 -18.93
C GLU A 70 -13.54 -1.48 -19.76
N GLU A 71 -14.27 -0.38 -19.93
CA GLU A 71 -13.79 0.84 -20.58
C GLU A 71 -12.57 1.41 -19.84
N LEU A 72 -12.63 1.52 -18.51
CA LEU A 72 -11.51 2.02 -17.70
C LEU A 72 -10.28 1.12 -17.85
N LEU A 73 -10.45 -0.20 -17.76
CA LEU A 73 -9.34 -1.15 -17.89
C LEU A 73 -8.70 -1.10 -19.27
N SER A 74 -9.49 -0.81 -20.32
CA SER A 74 -9.00 -0.75 -21.71
C SER A 74 -8.11 0.45 -22.02
N VAL A 75 -8.15 1.50 -21.18
CA VAL A 75 -7.39 2.74 -21.41
C VAL A 75 -6.09 2.83 -20.60
N PHE A 76 -5.78 1.81 -19.81
CA PHE A 76 -4.48 1.69 -19.15
C PHE A 76 -3.36 1.45 -20.16
N VAL A 77 -2.25 2.14 -19.94
CA VAL A 77 -0.99 1.92 -20.66
C VAL A 77 0.10 1.61 -19.65
N ASN A 78 1.08 0.81 -20.08
CA ASN A 78 2.22 0.39 -19.26
C ASN A 78 1.79 -0.14 -17.89
N SER A 79 0.73 -0.94 -17.87
CA SER A 79 0.15 -1.48 -16.64
C SER A 79 0.78 -2.81 -16.26
N LYS A 80 0.85 -3.05 -14.95
CA LYS A 80 1.52 -4.20 -14.34
C LYS A 80 0.64 -4.79 -13.26
N VAL A 81 0.59 -6.11 -13.22
CA VAL A 81 -0.20 -6.90 -12.30
C VAL A 81 0.76 -7.73 -11.46
N LEU A 82 0.65 -7.65 -10.13
CA LEU A 82 1.35 -8.55 -9.23
C LEU A 82 0.44 -9.74 -8.92
N VAL A 83 0.93 -10.94 -9.15
CA VAL A 83 0.21 -12.21 -8.93
C VAL A 83 0.98 -13.14 -8.01
N SER A 84 0.26 -14.09 -7.40
CA SER A 84 0.82 -15.25 -6.72
C SER A 84 0.03 -16.49 -7.17
N GLY A 85 0.62 -17.27 -8.07
CA GLY A 85 -0.15 -18.25 -8.86
C GLY A 85 -1.25 -17.55 -9.65
N ASP A 86 -2.49 -18.01 -9.49
CA ASP A 86 -3.65 -17.45 -10.21
C ASP A 86 -4.29 -16.25 -9.50
N VAL A 87 -3.77 -15.84 -8.34
CA VAL A 87 -4.36 -14.77 -7.53
C VAL A 87 -3.74 -13.43 -7.89
N VAL A 88 -4.55 -12.50 -8.37
CA VAL A 88 -4.18 -11.09 -8.52
C VAL A 88 -4.12 -10.43 -7.14
N LEU A 89 -2.98 -9.82 -6.82
CA LEU A 89 -2.73 -9.16 -5.54
C LEU A 89 -2.60 -7.65 -5.67
N SER A 90 -2.04 -7.14 -6.76
CA SER A 90 -1.93 -5.70 -7.00
C SER A 90 -2.01 -5.37 -8.47
N PHE A 91 -2.42 -4.15 -8.77
CA PHE A 91 -2.43 -3.58 -10.10
C PHE A 91 -1.97 -2.13 -10.05
N CYS A 92 -1.10 -1.75 -10.98
CA CYS A 92 -0.76 -0.36 -11.21
C CYS A 92 -0.58 -0.07 -12.71
N GLY A 93 -0.68 1.20 -13.09
CA GLY A 93 -0.49 1.61 -14.47
C GLY A 93 -0.83 3.08 -14.69
N PHE A 94 -0.72 3.50 -15.95
CA PHE A 94 -0.93 4.89 -16.33
C PHE A 94 -2.20 5.06 -17.15
N LEU A 95 -2.90 6.16 -16.91
CA LEU A 95 -4.10 6.55 -17.63
C LEU A 95 -3.91 7.92 -18.25
N GLN A 96 -4.13 8.05 -19.55
CA GLN A 96 -4.09 9.36 -20.20
C GLN A 96 -5.22 10.25 -19.69
N LEU A 97 -4.91 11.45 -19.21
CA LEU A 97 -5.88 12.31 -18.52
C LEU A 97 -7.07 12.66 -19.40
N SER A 98 -6.85 12.97 -20.68
CA SER A 98 -7.91 13.26 -21.65
C SER A 98 -9.00 12.18 -21.70
N ARG A 99 -8.61 10.89 -21.67
CA ARG A 99 -9.54 9.75 -21.66
C ARG A 99 -10.29 9.62 -20.34
N ILE A 100 -9.64 9.94 -19.23
CA ILE A 100 -10.26 9.84 -17.89
C ILE A 100 -11.22 10.99 -17.60
N LEU A 101 -11.01 12.15 -18.23
CA LEU A 101 -11.85 13.31 -18.00
C LEU A 101 -13.31 13.08 -18.40
N SER A 102 -13.67 12.12 -19.25
CA SER A 102 -15.07 11.77 -19.50
C SER A 102 -15.68 11.00 -18.32
N MET A 103 -14.95 10.03 -17.79
CA MET A 103 -15.37 9.06 -16.77
C MET A 103 -15.34 9.59 -15.34
N ALA A 104 -14.46 10.57 -15.05
CA ALA A 104 -14.25 11.09 -13.72
C ALA A 104 -15.48 11.87 -13.19
N GLN A 105 -15.66 11.92 -11.86
CA GLN A 105 -16.68 12.77 -11.26
C GLN A 105 -16.31 14.25 -11.36
N LYS A 106 -17.31 15.15 -11.39
CA LYS A 106 -17.12 16.62 -11.49
C LYS A 106 -16.11 17.17 -10.46
N LYS A 107 -16.15 16.65 -9.22
CA LYS A 107 -15.21 17.06 -8.15
C LYS A 107 -13.76 16.67 -8.49
N LEU A 108 -13.54 15.45 -8.99
CA LEU A 108 -12.22 14.98 -9.37
C LEU A 108 -11.68 15.74 -10.61
N LYS A 109 -12.52 15.98 -11.63
CA LYS A 109 -12.14 16.81 -12.80
C LYS A 109 -11.66 18.20 -12.37
N LYS A 110 -12.39 18.85 -11.45
CA LYS A 110 -12.00 20.15 -10.89
C LYS A 110 -10.66 20.06 -10.15
N ALA A 111 -10.45 19.01 -9.37
CA ALA A 111 -9.19 18.81 -8.64
C ALA A 111 -8.00 18.64 -9.60
N PHE A 112 -8.13 17.86 -10.67
CA PHE A 112 -7.09 17.74 -11.71
C PHE A 112 -6.79 19.10 -12.35
N ASN A 113 -7.81 19.85 -12.76
CA ASN A 113 -7.60 21.17 -13.37
C ASN A 113 -6.92 22.15 -12.42
N SER A 114 -7.33 22.20 -11.15
CA SER A 114 -6.68 23.05 -10.16
C SER A 114 -5.24 22.64 -9.86
N LEU A 115 -4.95 21.33 -9.85
CA LEU A 115 -3.60 20.81 -9.66
C LEU A 115 -2.68 21.20 -10.82
N ILE A 116 -3.17 21.07 -12.06
CA ILE A 116 -2.44 21.42 -13.29
C ILE A 116 -2.18 22.93 -13.35
N ALA A 117 -3.16 23.76 -12.99
CA ALA A 117 -2.98 25.21 -12.88
C ALA A 117 -1.91 25.56 -11.83
N ALA A 118 -1.96 24.93 -10.65
CA ALA A 118 -0.98 25.15 -9.60
C ALA A 118 0.44 24.71 -9.99
N GLY A 119 0.57 23.71 -10.86
CA GLY A 119 1.83 23.27 -11.46
C GLY A 119 2.28 24.10 -12.66
N ALA A 120 1.60 25.19 -12.99
CA ALA A 120 1.85 26.04 -14.17
C ALA A 120 1.78 25.29 -15.52
N LEU A 121 0.89 24.30 -15.63
CA LEU A 121 0.71 23.47 -16.84
C LEU A 121 -0.63 23.72 -17.57
N ASP A 122 -1.28 24.86 -17.37
CA ASP A 122 -2.62 25.14 -17.94
C ASP A 122 -2.67 25.11 -19.48
N GLY A 123 -1.54 25.36 -20.16
CA GLY A 123 -1.42 25.28 -21.61
C GLY A 123 -0.98 23.92 -22.17
N ILE A 124 -0.72 22.93 -21.31
CA ILE A 124 -0.28 21.59 -21.75
C ILE A 124 -1.47 20.79 -22.25
N ASN A 125 -1.28 20.03 -23.34
CA ASN A 125 -2.30 19.13 -23.85
C ASN A 125 -2.58 18.04 -22.80
N ARG A 126 -3.86 17.78 -22.53
CA ARG A 126 -4.29 16.74 -21.58
C ARG A 126 -3.93 15.33 -22.03
N ASP A 127 -3.60 15.17 -23.31
CA ASP A 127 -3.02 13.94 -23.85
C ASP A 127 -1.58 13.67 -23.35
N ASP A 128 -0.85 14.71 -22.92
CA ASP A 128 0.54 14.61 -22.44
C ASP A 128 0.62 14.45 -20.91
N ILE A 129 -0.53 14.38 -20.23
CA ILE A 129 -0.62 14.22 -18.78
C ILE A 129 -1.20 12.85 -18.47
N TYR A 130 -0.50 12.10 -17.63
CA TYR A 130 -0.88 10.75 -17.26
C TYR A 130 -1.22 10.70 -15.78
N ILE A 131 -2.19 9.88 -15.41
CA ILE A 131 -2.53 9.57 -14.03
C ILE A 131 -1.88 8.24 -13.70
N PHE A 132 -1.00 8.20 -12.72
CA PHE A 132 -0.55 6.94 -12.13
C PHE A 132 -1.60 6.47 -11.13
N TYR A 133 -2.12 5.27 -11.38
CA TYR A 133 -3.13 4.62 -10.56
C TYR A 133 -2.57 3.31 -10.04
N THR A 134 -2.78 3.05 -8.74
CA THR A 134 -2.34 1.82 -8.08
C THR A 134 -3.35 1.41 -7.02
N GLU A 135 -3.66 0.12 -6.97
CA GLU A 135 -4.43 -0.51 -5.89
C GLU A 135 -3.85 -1.90 -5.59
N ARG A 136 -4.01 -2.35 -4.34
CA ARG A 136 -3.46 -3.62 -3.89
C ARG A 136 -4.23 -4.22 -2.72
N ALA A 137 -4.18 -5.54 -2.63
CA ALA A 137 -4.54 -6.28 -1.43
C ALA A 137 -3.66 -5.87 -0.24
N VAL A 138 -4.18 -6.10 0.96
CA VAL A 138 -3.47 -5.82 2.21
C VAL A 138 -2.37 -6.88 2.44
N ASN A 139 -1.28 -6.52 3.11
CA ASN A 139 -0.19 -7.43 3.54
C ASN A 139 0.68 -8.03 2.43
N ILE A 140 0.89 -7.31 1.33
CA ILE A 140 1.89 -7.69 0.32
C ILE A 140 3.27 -7.22 0.80
N PRO A 141 4.33 -8.06 0.73
CA PRO A 141 5.69 -7.63 1.01
C PRO A 141 6.07 -6.41 0.17
N LEU A 142 6.73 -5.43 0.79
CA LEU A 142 7.02 -4.14 0.14
C LEU A 142 8.02 -4.29 -1.00
N GLU A 143 8.89 -5.28 -0.93
CA GLU A 143 9.85 -5.66 -1.97
C GLU A 143 9.11 -6.02 -3.26
N MET A 144 8.00 -6.75 -3.16
CA MET A 144 7.20 -7.14 -4.34
C MET A 144 6.46 -5.94 -4.96
N ILE A 145 6.06 -4.97 -4.13
CA ILE A 145 5.51 -3.70 -4.62
C ILE A 145 6.58 -2.88 -5.32
N LEU A 146 7.78 -2.81 -4.77
CA LEU A 146 8.90 -2.12 -5.38
C LEU A 146 9.24 -2.75 -6.74
N ASP A 147 9.30 -4.07 -6.83
CA ASP A 147 9.54 -4.79 -8.09
C ASP A 147 8.45 -4.48 -9.12
N GLN A 148 7.19 -4.43 -8.70
CA GLN A 148 6.09 -4.00 -9.57
C GLN A 148 6.30 -2.57 -10.08
N TYR A 149 6.65 -1.61 -9.22
CA TYR A 149 6.91 -0.22 -9.63
C TYR A 149 8.11 -0.09 -10.58
N ARG A 150 9.18 -0.84 -10.34
CA ARG A 150 10.37 -0.86 -11.22
C ARG A 150 10.09 -1.42 -12.61
N SER A 151 9.13 -2.34 -12.72
CA SER A 151 8.75 -2.93 -14.01
C SER A 151 7.99 -1.97 -14.92
N LEU A 152 7.54 -0.82 -14.41
CA LEU A 152 6.80 0.18 -15.17
C LEU A 152 7.69 0.90 -16.19
N SER A 153 7.17 1.10 -17.39
CA SER A 153 7.80 1.97 -18.40
C SER A 153 7.18 3.36 -18.37
N PHE A 154 7.93 4.36 -17.90
CA PHE A 154 7.42 5.73 -17.73
C PHE A 154 8.40 6.86 -18.11
N ALA A 155 9.58 6.53 -18.63
CA ALA A 155 10.62 7.52 -18.94
C ALA A 155 10.15 8.61 -19.94
N ASN A 156 9.21 8.28 -20.82
CA ASN A 156 8.61 9.19 -21.80
C ASN A 156 7.40 9.98 -21.27
N LEU A 157 6.91 9.69 -20.06
CA LEU A 157 5.73 10.34 -19.49
C LEU A 157 6.16 11.61 -18.73
N ARG A 158 6.08 12.75 -19.41
CA ARG A 158 6.61 14.02 -18.88
C ARG A 158 5.88 14.55 -17.64
N HIS A 159 4.56 14.31 -17.56
CA HIS A 159 3.72 14.81 -16.48
C HIS A 159 2.85 13.69 -15.94
N ILE A 160 3.03 13.38 -14.66
CA ILE A 160 2.38 12.28 -13.97
C ILE A 160 1.61 12.83 -12.78
N ILE A 161 0.32 12.48 -12.67
CA ILE A 161 -0.51 12.73 -11.50
C ILE A 161 -0.57 11.44 -10.69
N PHE A 162 0.09 11.40 -9.55
CA PHE A 162 0.02 10.28 -8.60
C PHE A 162 -1.23 10.42 -7.73
N ILE A 163 -2.05 9.36 -7.64
CA ILE A 163 -3.22 9.31 -6.74
C ILE A 163 -2.90 8.48 -5.49
N SER A 164 -2.78 9.15 -4.35
CA SER A 164 -2.61 8.52 -3.04
C SER A 164 -3.91 8.60 -2.24
N ARG A 165 -4.39 7.48 -1.69
CA ARG A 165 -5.50 7.50 -0.72
C ARG A 165 -4.95 7.83 0.65
N ILE A 166 -5.56 8.78 1.34
CA ILE A 166 -5.07 9.27 2.64
C ILE A 166 -6.14 9.16 3.73
N LYS A 167 -5.71 9.07 4.99
CA LYS A 167 -6.55 9.12 6.19
C LYS A 167 -6.07 10.26 7.08
N ALA A 168 -6.99 10.99 7.68
CA ALA A 168 -6.65 12.01 8.67
C ALA A 168 -6.02 11.35 9.90
N CYS A 169 -4.94 11.93 10.41
CA CYS A 169 -4.27 11.51 11.63
C CYS A 169 -4.59 12.49 12.75
N MET A 170 -4.88 11.97 13.94
CA MET A 170 -5.26 12.78 15.10
C MET A 170 -4.58 12.25 16.37
N GLY A 171 -4.32 13.15 17.33
CA GLY A 171 -3.82 12.76 18.66
C GLY A 171 -2.41 12.18 18.62
N MET A 172 -2.23 10.99 19.22
CA MET A 172 -0.92 10.32 19.32
C MET A 172 -0.35 9.94 17.95
N GLU A 173 -1.18 9.41 17.05
CA GLU A 173 -0.75 9.00 15.71
C GLU A 173 -0.08 10.15 14.93
N MET A 174 -0.58 11.37 15.10
CA MET A 174 0.02 12.56 14.49
C MET A 174 1.38 12.93 15.12
N LYS A 175 1.52 12.74 16.44
CA LYS A 175 2.79 13.01 17.13
C LYS A 175 3.86 12.02 16.69
N ASP A 176 3.51 10.74 16.64
CA ASP A 176 4.40 9.67 16.21
C ASP A 176 4.86 9.92 14.77
N LEU A 177 3.92 10.26 13.85
CA LEU A 177 4.27 10.55 12.45
C LEU A 177 5.21 11.76 12.29
N VAL A 178 5.02 12.81 13.08
CA VAL A 178 5.92 13.99 13.08
C VAL A 178 7.28 13.66 13.67
N GLU A 179 7.35 12.73 14.61
CA GLU A 179 8.61 12.26 15.17
C GLU A 179 9.35 11.33 14.21
N ASP A 180 8.63 10.45 13.50
CA ASP A 180 9.23 9.52 12.54
C ASP A 180 9.69 10.22 11.24
N PHE A 181 8.97 11.27 10.82
CA PHE A 181 9.21 11.96 9.54
C PHE A 181 9.46 13.46 9.73
N LYS A 182 10.48 13.81 10.51
CA LYS A 182 10.83 15.20 10.89
C LYS A 182 11.19 16.08 9.70
N GLU A 183 11.58 15.48 8.59
CA GLU A 183 11.91 16.15 7.34
C GLU A 183 10.68 16.71 6.60
N TYR A 184 9.46 16.25 6.91
CA TYR A 184 8.23 16.74 6.30
C TYR A 184 7.48 17.75 7.17
N SER A 185 6.71 18.61 6.51
CA SER A 185 5.88 19.60 7.20
C SER A 185 4.79 18.93 8.05
N PRO A 186 4.57 19.37 9.30
CA PRO A 186 3.44 18.90 10.12
C PRO A 186 2.08 19.08 9.43
N LEU A 187 1.93 20.08 8.57
CA LEU A 187 0.69 20.28 7.79
C LEU A 187 0.45 19.19 6.75
N ASP A 188 1.49 18.50 6.29
CA ASP A 188 1.39 17.37 5.37
C ASP A 188 1.19 16.04 6.09
N LEU A 189 1.72 15.96 7.30
CA LEU A 189 1.66 14.80 8.17
C LEU A 189 0.29 14.65 8.88
N ASN A 190 -0.55 15.69 8.86
CA ASN A 190 -1.94 15.62 9.36
C ASN A 190 -2.83 14.61 8.61
N HIS A 191 -2.37 14.08 7.48
CA HIS A 191 -2.95 12.91 6.85
C HIS A 191 -1.84 11.95 6.44
N ARG A 192 -1.97 10.69 6.84
CA ARG A 192 -1.09 9.63 6.36
C ARG A 192 -1.66 8.97 5.10
N PRO A 193 -0.81 8.50 4.19
CA PRO A 193 -1.27 7.62 3.12
C PRO A 193 -1.73 6.28 3.69
N VAL A 194 -2.68 5.65 3.01
CA VAL A 194 -3.13 4.28 3.33
C VAL A 194 -2.01 3.27 3.02
N ARG A 195 -1.18 3.57 2.03
CA ARG A 195 -0.01 2.79 1.65
C ARG A 195 1.24 3.54 2.12
N GLY A 196 1.95 2.96 3.08
CA GLY A 196 2.97 3.66 3.86
C GLY A 196 4.08 4.28 3.00
N GLU A 197 4.53 3.58 1.96
CA GLU A 197 5.59 4.04 1.07
C GLU A 197 5.23 5.34 0.33
N GLU A 198 3.95 5.61 0.11
CA GLU A 198 3.50 6.84 -0.58
C GLU A 198 3.80 8.12 0.22
N ILE A 199 4.26 8.01 1.48
CA ILE A 199 4.69 9.17 2.26
C ILE A 199 5.92 9.83 1.62
N LEU A 200 6.76 9.05 0.94
CA LEU A 200 7.95 9.50 0.22
C LEU A 200 7.61 10.42 -0.97
N LEU A 201 6.36 10.48 -1.41
CA LEU A 201 5.91 11.47 -2.39
C LEU A 201 5.97 12.90 -1.84
N LEU A 202 6.03 13.08 -0.51
CA LEU A 202 6.21 14.39 0.10
C LEU A 202 7.61 14.97 -0.12
N SER A 203 8.61 14.15 -0.45
CA SER A 203 9.99 14.59 -0.65
C SER A 203 10.18 15.36 -1.96
N SER A 204 9.35 15.09 -2.99
CA SER A 204 9.49 15.74 -4.30
C SER A 204 8.19 15.75 -5.10
N TYR A 205 7.68 16.95 -5.40
CA TYR A 205 6.52 17.16 -6.28
C TYR A 205 6.50 18.59 -6.84
N MET A 206 5.82 18.79 -7.98
CA MET A 206 5.59 20.12 -8.57
C MET A 206 4.42 20.84 -7.89
N ALA A 207 3.31 20.12 -7.70
CA ALA A 207 2.12 20.61 -7.02
C ALA A 207 1.40 19.47 -6.30
N LYS A 208 0.61 19.80 -5.29
CA LYS A 208 -0.24 18.83 -4.59
C LYS A 208 -1.65 19.37 -4.35
N LYS A 209 -2.65 18.49 -4.33
CA LYS A 209 -4.04 18.85 -4.08
C LYS A 209 -4.77 17.72 -3.36
N GLN A 210 -5.57 18.05 -2.35
CA GLN A 210 -6.48 17.10 -1.73
C GLN A 210 -7.88 17.17 -2.35
N VAL A 211 -8.55 16.04 -2.46
CA VAL A 211 -9.93 15.91 -2.95
C VAL A 211 -10.66 14.81 -2.21
N VAL A 212 -11.97 15.00 -1.97
CA VAL A 212 -12.85 13.98 -1.41
C VAL A 212 -13.79 13.46 -2.51
N VAL A 213 -13.74 12.16 -2.76
CA VAL A 213 -14.55 11.44 -3.76
C VAL A 213 -15.13 10.21 -3.09
N ASN A 214 -16.46 10.02 -3.17
CA ASN A 214 -17.15 8.86 -2.58
C ASN A 214 -16.75 8.57 -1.12
N SER A 215 -16.68 9.62 -0.29
CA SER A 215 -16.28 9.57 1.13
C SER A 215 -14.82 9.13 1.41
N ASN A 216 -14.02 8.91 0.37
CA ASN A 216 -12.58 8.70 0.48
C ASN A 216 -11.84 10.02 0.22
N THR A 217 -10.80 10.29 1.02
CA THR A 217 -9.90 11.42 0.80
C THR A 217 -8.67 10.96 0.01
N PHE A 218 -8.33 11.72 -1.02
CA PHE A 218 -7.17 11.48 -1.86
C PHE A 218 -6.26 12.70 -1.85
N ARG A 219 -4.96 12.43 -1.88
CA ARG A 219 -3.91 13.40 -2.17
C ARG A 219 -3.40 13.14 -3.59
N LEU A 220 -3.51 14.14 -4.43
CA LEU A 220 -3.01 14.15 -5.79
C LEU A 220 -1.67 14.86 -5.79
N PHE A 221 -0.65 14.26 -6.40
CA PHE A 221 0.66 14.88 -6.61
C PHE A 221 0.90 15.01 -8.10
N LEU A 222 1.31 16.20 -8.55
CA LEU A 222 1.80 16.41 -9.89
C LEU A 222 3.32 16.29 -9.86
N LEU A 223 3.84 15.40 -10.69
CA LEU A 223 5.24 15.00 -10.79
C LEU A 223 5.68 15.08 -12.24
N ASP A 224 6.98 15.25 -12.46
CA ASP A 224 7.60 14.83 -13.71
C ASP A 224 8.14 13.38 -13.60
N SER A 225 8.67 12.84 -14.70
CA SER A 225 9.22 11.48 -14.71
C SER A 225 10.44 11.30 -13.81
N GLN A 226 11.24 12.36 -13.58
CA GLN A 226 12.41 12.30 -12.70
C GLN A 226 11.98 12.26 -11.23
N MET A 227 10.96 13.02 -10.85
CA MET A 227 10.37 12.98 -9.51
C MET A 227 9.74 11.62 -9.23
N PHE A 228 9.02 11.04 -10.20
CA PHE A 228 8.46 9.68 -10.05
C PHE A 228 9.57 8.62 -9.92
N ALA A 229 10.65 8.72 -10.71
CA ALA A 229 11.81 7.84 -10.56
C ALA A 229 12.48 8.02 -9.20
N SER A 230 12.62 9.25 -8.72
CA SER A 230 13.21 9.57 -7.42
C SER A 230 12.41 8.97 -6.27
N PHE A 231 11.07 8.98 -6.38
CA PHE A 231 10.19 8.29 -5.42
C PHE A 231 10.50 6.78 -5.35
N ILE A 232 10.64 6.10 -6.50
CA ILE A 232 10.98 4.66 -6.53
C ILE A 232 12.36 4.42 -5.91
N SER A 233 13.36 5.25 -6.22
CA SER A 233 14.70 5.13 -5.65
C SER A 233 14.74 5.37 -4.14
N LEU A 234 13.94 6.31 -3.63
CA LEU A 234 13.79 6.51 -2.18
C LEU A 234 13.14 5.29 -1.53
N PHE A 235 12.09 4.73 -2.13
CA PHE A 235 11.43 3.53 -1.61
C PHE A 235 12.40 2.33 -1.53
N GLU A 236 13.21 2.12 -2.57
CA GLU A 236 14.29 1.12 -2.56
C GLU A 236 15.28 1.32 -1.42
N LYS A 237 15.72 2.56 -1.21
CA LYS A 237 16.69 2.90 -0.19
C LYS A 237 16.14 2.58 1.21
N GLU A 238 14.93 3.01 1.52
CA GLU A 238 14.26 2.76 2.80
C GLU A 238 14.14 1.25 3.09
N LEU A 239 13.75 0.44 2.09
CA LEU A 239 13.65 -1.02 2.26
C LEU A 239 15.01 -1.69 2.52
N SER A 240 16.07 -1.16 1.89
CA SER A 240 17.43 -1.67 2.09
C SER A 240 17.92 -1.40 3.53
N GLU A 241 17.62 -0.22 4.07
CA GLU A 241 17.97 0.15 5.44
C GLU A 241 17.18 -0.66 6.48
N ILE A 242 15.90 -0.96 6.21
CA ILE A 242 15.09 -1.82 7.10
C ILE A 242 15.63 -3.26 7.14
N THR A 243 16.06 -3.79 5.99
CA THR A 243 16.58 -5.16 5.89
C THR A 243 17.96 -5.32 6.54
N GLN A 244 18.80 -4.27 6.54
CA GLN A 244 20.10 -4.31 7.20
C GLN A 244 20.03 -4.19 8.73
N ASN A 245 18.93 -3.66 9.26
CA ASN A 245 18.71 -3.48 10.70
C ASN A 245 17.89 -4.62 11.34
N LYS A 246 17.63 -5.72 10.61
CA LYS A 246 17.01 -6.96 11.10
C LYS A 246 18.05 -8.07 11.22
#